data_AF-A0A7S0UED5-F1
#
_entry.id   AF-A0A7S0UED5-F1
#
_cell.length_a   1.000
_cell.length_b   1.000
_cell.length_c   1.000
_cell.angle_alpha   90.00
_cell.angle_beta   90.00
_cell.angle_gamma   90.00
#
_symmetry.space_group_name_H-M   'P 1'
#
loop_
_entity.id
_entity.type
_entity.pdbx_description
1 polymer ?
#
loop_
_entity_poly.entity_id
_entity_poly.type
_entity_poly.pdbx_seq_one_letter_code
_entity_poly.pdbx_strand_id
1 'polypeptide(L)'
;DLFRELVEAEAREVEGDLEDVALHHARLQEMLRLADAFLERLGQVDGSLQGLQEQHDAVVHKTQALHTECETLLSEKTEMELVVEGITERLAHYDELTVLQGSLTSPAFKVGGSQFLPLLTRADEAIAALTGSSHFSDTSSYLNRFKSLQARAQQLVRQHVQSILLAATEKVQ
;
A
#
# COMPACT_ATOMS: atom_id res chain seq x y z
N ASP A 1 -65.47 84.01 -24.43
CA ASP A 1 -64.25 83.54 -25.09
C ASP A 1 -63.12 83.29 -24.09
N LEU A 2 -62.68 84.29 -23.32
CA LEU A 2 -61.61 84.13 -22.31
C LEU A 2 -61.80 82.98 -21.30
N PHE A 3 -63.01 82.79 -20.76
CA PHE A 3 -63.28 81.70 -19.80
C PHE A 3 -63.21 80.30 -20.42
N ARG A 4 -63.50 80.17 -21.72
CA ARG A 4 -63.42 78.88 -22.42
C ARG A 4 -61.96 78.53 -22.70
N GLU A 5 -61.16 79.50 -23.11
CA GLU A 5 -59.72 79.34 -23.30
C GLU A 5 -58.99 79.02 -22.00
N LEU A 6 -59.40 79.61 -20.87
CA LEU A 6 -58.81 79.32 -19.56
C LEU A 6 -59.08 77.87 -19.12
N VAL A 7 -60.30 77.38 -19.31
CA VAL A 7 -60.69 75.99 -18.98
C VAL A 7 -60.02 74.98 -19.91
N GLU A 8 -59.88 75.30 -21.20
CA GLU A 8 -59.15 74.46 -22.15
C GLU A 8 -57.63 74.44 -21.87
N ALA A 9 -57.07 75.55 -21.39
CA ALA A 9 -55.66 75.60 -20.96
C ALA A 9 -55.43 74.78 -19.68
N GLU A 10 -56.30 74.92 -18.67
CA GLU A 10 -56.21 74.18 -17.42
C GLU A 10 -56.43 72.67 -17.63
N ALA A 11 -57.35 72.28 -18.54
CA ALA A 11 -57.54 70.89 -18.92
C ALA A 11 -56.31 70.28 -19.63
N ARG A 12 -55.62 71.04 -20.50
CA ARG A 12 -54.38 70.59 -21.14
C ARG A 12 -53.21 70.48 -20.17
N GLU A 13 -53.14 71.36 -19.18
CA GLU A 13 -52.11 71.31 -18.14
C GLU A 13 -52.29 70.08 -17.24
N VAL A 14 -53.53 69.80 -16.82
CA VAL A 14 -53.87 68.58 -16.05
C VAL A 14 -53.65 67.30 -16.87
N GLU A 15 -53.96 67.30 -18.16
CA GLU A 15 -53.74 66.16 -19.06
C GLU A 15 -52.24 65.88 -19.28
N GLY A 16 -51.42 66.94 -19.41
CA GLY A 16 -49.96 66.83 -19.48
C GLY A 16 -49.33 66.29 -18.19
N ASP A 17 -49.77 66.77 -17.03
CA ASP A 17 -49.31 66.27 -15.73
C ASP A 17 -49.68 64.78 -15.51
N LEU A 18 -50.87 64.36 -15.98
CA LEU A 18 -51.32 62.97 -15.95
C LEU A 18 -50.47 62.05 -16.85
N GLU A 19 -50.09 62.52 -18.05
CA GLU A 19 -49.19 61.78 -18.94
C GLU A 19 -47.78 61.63 -18.34
N ASP A 20 -47.24 62.67 -17.71
CA ASP A 20 -45.93 62.63 -17.06
C ASP A 20 -45.90 61.66 -15.86
N VAL A 21 -46.98 61.65 -15.06
CA VAL A 21 -47.16 60.69 -13.95
C VAL A 21 -47.28 59.26 -14.49
N ALA A 22 -48.03 59.03 -15.57
CA ALA A 22 -48.15 57.72 -16.20
C ALA A 22 -46.81 57.22 -16.75
N LEU A 23 -46.01 58.10 -17.37
CA LEU A 23 -44.69 57.78 -17.87
C LEU A 23 -43.70 57.44 -16.74
N HIS A 24 -43.74 58.20 -15.64
CA HIS A 24 -42.94 57.88 -14.44
C HIS A 24 -43.35 56.55 -13.82
N HIS A 25 -44.65 56.26 -13.74
CA HIS A 25 -45.16 54.99 -13.24
C HIS A 25 -44.67 53.82 -14.09
N ALA A 26 -44.72 53.94 -15.42
CA ALA A 26 -44.23 52.91 -16.34
C ALA A 26 -42.72 52.65 -16.17
N ARG A 27 -41.91 53.71 -15.99
CA ARG A 27 -40.46 53.58 -15.73
C ARG A 27 -40.18 52.86 -14.41
N LEU A 28 -40.91 53.20 -13.34
CA LEU A 28 -40.77 52.55 -12.04
C LEU A 28 -41.16 51.07 -12.11
N GLN A 29 -42.23 50.75 -12.84
CA GLN A 29 -42.63 49.35 -13.08
C GLN A 29 -41.56 48.56 -13.82
N GLU A 30 -40.95 49.12 -14.86
CA GLU A 30 -39.87 48.43 -15.57
C GLU A 30 -38.62 48.25 -14.68
N MET A 31 -38.27 49.26 -13.86
CA MET A 31 -37.16 49.11 -12.90
C MET A 31 -37.44 48.02 -11.86
N LEU A 32 -38.67 47.93 -11.34
CA LEU A 32 -39.08 46.86 -10.43
C LEU A 32 -38.96 45.49 -11.12
N ARG A 33 -39.44 45.38 -12.36
CA ARG A 33 -39.37 44.13 -13.14
C ARG A 33 -37.92 43.67 -13.36
N LEU A 34 -37.01 44.61 -13.64
CA LEU A 34 -35.59 44.33 -13.79
C LEU A 34 -34.94 43.91 -12.47
N ALA A 35 -35.32 44.56 -11.36
CA ALA A 35 -34.85 44.19 -10.03
C ALA A 35 -35.29 42.77 -9.64
N ASP A 36 -36.55 42.41 -9.91
CA ASP A 36 -37.08 41.06 -9.66
C ASP A 36 -36.33 40.00 -10.49
N ALA A 37 -36.11 40.26 -11.79
CA ALA A 37 -35.34 39.36 -12.65
C ALA A 37 -33.87 39.21 -12.19
N PHE A 38 -33.29 40.27 -11.61
CA PHE A 38 -31.94 40.23 -11.06
C PHE A 38 -31.89 39.40 -9.76
N LEU A 39 -32.88 39.55 -8.88
CA LEU A 39 -33.02 38.75 -7.67
C LEU A 39 -33.20 37.26 -7.98
N GLU A 40 -34.01 36.92 -8.99
CA GLU A 40 -34.16 35.52 -9.44
C GLU A 40 -32.82 34.96 -9.93
N ARG A 41 -32.07 35.71 -10.73
CA ARG A 41 -30.74 35.29 -11.19
C ARG A 41 -29.74 35.12 -10.05
N LEU A 42 -29.75 36.03 -9.07
CA LEU A 42 -28.92 35.89 -7.87
C LEU A 42 -29.30 34.61 -7.10
N GLY A 43 -30.58 34.31 -6.95
CA GLY A 43 -31.03 33.06 -6.33
C GLY A 43 -30.56 31.81 -7.09
N GLN A 44 -30.56 31.83 -8.42
CA GLN A 44 -30.01 30.73 -9.24
C GLN A 44 -28.51 30.56 -9.07
N VAL A 45 -27.75 31.67 -9.01
CA VAL A 45 -26.31 31.65 -8.77
C VAL A 45 -26.01 31.12 -7.38
N ASP A 46 -26.74 31.56 -6.37
CA ASP A 46 -26.61 31.11 -4.98
C ASP A 46 -26.84 29.60 -4.87
N GLY A 47 -27.93 29.09 -5.45
CA GLY A 47 -28.19 27.65 -5.51
C GLY A 47 -27.10 26.85 -6.26
N SER A 48 -26.55 27.43 -7.33
CA SER A 48 -25.44 26.80 -8.07
C SER A 48 -24.15 26.75 -7.25
N LEU A 49 -23.84 27.82 -6.50
CA LEU A 49 -22.70 27.89 -5.60
C LEU A 49 -22.84 26.92 -4.43
N GLN A 50 -24.04 26.81 -3.85
CA GLN A 50 -24.32 25.83 -2.81
C GLN A 50 -24.12 24.40 -3.33
N GLY A 51 -24.65 24.08 -4.52
CA GLY A 51 -24.42 22.78 -5.14
C GLY A 51 -22.95 22.49 -5.43
N LEU A 52 -22.19 23.49 -5.86
CA LEU A 52 -20.74 23.37 -6.07
C LEU A 52 -19.99 23.13 -4.76
N GLN A 53 -20.40 23.81 -3.68
CA GLN A 53 -19.82 23.62 -2.35
C GLN A 53 -20.08 22.20 -1.83
N GLU A 54 -21.31 21.70 -1.94
CA GLU A 54 -21.65 20.33 -1.54
C GLU A 54 -20.84 19.28 -2.33
N GLN A 55 -20.67 19.50 -3.63
CA GLN A 55 -19.83 18.64 -4.47
C GLN A 55 -18.35 18.71 -4.06
N HIS A 56 -17.84 19.90 -3.76
CA HIS A 56 -16.48 20.09 -3.29
C HIS A 56 -16.23 19.35 -1.98
N ASP A 57 -17.12 19.51 -1.00
CA ASP A 57 -17.02 18.84 0.30
C ASP A 57 -17.08 17.31 0.14
N ALA A 58 -17.95 16.82 -0.75
CA ALA A 58 -18.03 15.40 -1.06
C ALA A 58 -16.74 14.87 -1.69
N VAL A 59 -16.09 15.63 -2.58
CA VAL A 59 -14.80 15.26 -3.19
C VAL A 59 -13.70 15.27 -2.12
N VAL A 60 -13.60 16.32 -1.30
CA VAL A 60 -12.59 16.42 -0.23
C VAL A 60 -12.72 15.24 0.73
N HIS A 61 -13.94 14.95 1.20
CA HIS A 61 -14.18 13.83 2.10
C HIS A 61 -13.81 12.49 1.45
N LYS A 62 -14.24 12.23 0.21
CA LYS A 62 -13.90 10.99 -0.51
C LYS A 62 -12.41 10.84 -0.75
N THR A 63 -11.73 11.91 -1.14
CA THR A 63 -10.27 11.90 -1.35
C THR A 63 -9.52 11.67 -0.05
N GLN A 64 -9.96 12.27 1.06
CA GLN A 64 -9.34 12.05 2.36
C GLN A 64 -9.54 10.62 2.88
N ALA A 65 -10.74 10.06 2.70
CA ALA A 65 -11.02 8.66 3.03
C ALA A 65 -10.15 7.71 2.20
N LEU A 66 -10.11 7.91 0.88
CA LEU A 66 -9.27 7.12 -0.02
C LEU A 66 -7.78 7.23 0.34
N HIS A 67 -7.30 8.43 0.65
CA HIS A 67 -5.92 8.64 1.06
C HIS A 67 -5.58 7.86 2.33
N THR A 68 -6.46 7.89 3.33
CA THR A 68 -6.30 7.14 4.59
C THR A 68 -6.30 5.63 4.36
N GLU A 69 -7.19 5.13 3.49
CA GLU A 69 -7.21 3.72 3.10
C GLU A 69 -5.92 3.32 2.38
N CYS A 70 -5.41 4.16 1.46
CA CYS A 70 -4.14 3.92 0.79
C CYS A 70 -2.94 3.90 1.75
N GLU A 71 -2.88 4.80 2.73
CA GLU A 71 -1.83 4.80 3.75
C GLU A 71 -1.88 3.53 4.60
N THR A 72 -3.07 3.09 4.99
CA THR A 72 -3.27 1.85 5.74
C THR A 72 -2.80 0.64 4.93
N LEU A 73 -3.23 0.52 3.67
CA LEU A 73 -2.80 -0.53 2.74
C LEU A 73 -1.29 -0.53 2.51
N LEU A 74 -0.66 0.64 2.42
CA LEU A 74 0.78 0.74 2.27
C LEU A 74 1.50 0.24 3.53
N SER A 75 1.01 0.60 4.72
CA SER A 75 1.54 0.10 5.98
C SER A 75 1.41 -1.43 6.08
N GLU A 76 0.24 -1.98 5.79
CA GLU A 76 0.01 -3.43 5.79
C GLU A 76 0.93 -4.14 4.80
N LYS A 77 1.10 -3.58 3.59
CA LYS A 77 2.03 -4.13 2.59
C LYS A 77 3.46 -4.17 3.15
N THR A 78 3.94 -3.08 3.76
CA THR A 78 5.29 -3.04 4.32
C THR A 78 5.48 -4.05 5.45
N GLU A 79 4.47 -4.24 6.31
CA GLU A 79 4.50 -5.26 7.36
C GLU A 79 4.55 -6.67 6.75
N MET A 80 3.76 -6.91 5.70
CA MET A 80 3.73 -8.20 5.00
C MET A 80 5.06 -8.49 4.30
N GLU A 81 5.72 -7.48 3.73
CA GLU A 81 7.07 -7.59 3.16
C GLU A 81 8.08 -8.03 4.23
N LEU A 82 8.05 -7.44 5.42
CA LEU A 82 8.90 -7.85 6.55
C LEU A 82 8.64 -9.31 6.98
N VAL A 83 7.38 -9.73 6.99
CA VAL A 83 7.02 -11.12 7.30
C VAL A 83 7.55 -12.07 6.22
N VAL A 84 7.43 -11.71 4.95
CA VAL A 84 7.96 -12.50 3.83
C VAL A 84 9.48 -12.61 3.92
N GLU A 85 10.20 -11.51 4.18
CA GLU A 85 11.65 -11.53 4.37
C GLU A 85 12.05 -12.48 5.50
N GLY A 86 11.36 -12.42 6.66
CA GLY A 86 11.60 -13.32 7.78
C GLY A 86 11.31 -14.79 7.46
N ILE A 87 10.32 -15.09 6.62
CA ILE A 87 10.05 -16.45 6.14
C ILE A 87 11.13 -16.91 5.16
N THR A 88 11.54 -16.05 4.23
CA THR A 88 12.59 -16.37 3.25
C THR A 88 13.92 -16.63 3.94
N GLU A 89 14.29 -15.85 4.96
CA GLU A 89 15.48 -16.10 5.77
C GLU A 89 15.42 -17.47 6.46
N ARG A 90 14.27 -17.82 7.06
CA ARG A 90 14.05 -19.15 7.64
C ARG A 90 14.19 -20.26 6.59
N LEU A 91 13.59 -20.09 5.41
CA LEU A 91 13.64 -21.08 4.33
C LEU A 91 15.06 -21.25 3.77
N ALA A 92 15.86 -20.19 3.67
CA ALA A 92 17.24 -20.27 3.20
C ALA A 92 18.08 -21.25 4.05
N HIS A 93 17.87 -21.26 5.37
CA HIS A 93 18.50 -22.25 6.24
C HIS A 93 18.04 -23.69 5.93
N TYR A 94 16.76 -23.92 5.61
CA TYR A 94 16.26 -25.24 5.21
C TYR A 94 16.81 -25.71 3.85
N ASP A 95 16.94 -24.81 2.89
CA ASP A 95 17.50 -25.13 1.57
C ASP A 95 18.97 -25.52 1.68
N GLU A 96 19.76 -24.77 2.46
CA GLU A 96 21.17 -25.07 2.71
C GLU A 96 21.35 -26.44 3.38
N LEU A 97 20.53 -26.77 4.37
CA LEU A 97 20.52 -28.09 5.01
C LEU A 97 20.25 -29.21 3.98
N THR A 98 19.29 -29.00 3.09
CA THR A 98 18.90 -29.98 2.07
C THR A 98 20.04 -30.22 1.07
N VAL A 99 20.76 -29.16 0.67
CA VAL A 99 21.94 -29.25 -0.19
C VAL A 99 23.09 -29.98 0.51
N LEU A 100 23.35 -29.69 1.79
CA LEU A 100 24.38 -30.37 2.58
C LEU A 100 24.05 -31.86 2.74
N GLN A 101 22.79 -32.18 3.01
CA GLN A 101 22.31 -33.56 3.13
C GLN A 101 22.41 -34.32 1.81
N GLY A 102 22.03 -33.73 0.69
CA GLY A 102 22.18 -34.33 -0.64
C GLY A 102 23.64 -34.61 -1.00
N SER A 103 24.55 -33.70 -0.63
CA SER A 103 25.99 -33.85 -0.87
C SER A 103 26.61 -34.97 -0.05
N LEU A 104 26.28 -35.06 1.24
CA LEU A 104 26.79 -36.09 2.17
C LEU A 104 26.18 -37.48 1.96
N THR A 105 24.99 -37.55 1.36
CA THR A 105 24.33 -38.84 1.03
C THR A 105 24.69 -39.35 -0.36
N SER A 106 25.35 -38.53 -1.18
CA SER A 106 25.79 -38.92 -2.52
C SER A 106 26.84 -40.05 -2.46
N PRO A 107 26.65 -41.15 -3.22
CA PRO A 107 27.64 -42.23 -3.34
C PRO A 107 28.99 -41.78 -3.91
N ALA A 108 29.02 -40.61 -4.59
CA ALA A 108 30.23 -40.02 -5.15
C ALA A 108 31.05 -39.23 -4.10
N PHE A 109 30.51 -38.99 -2.92
CA PHE A 109 31.15 -38.23 -1.86
C PHE A 109 32.18 -39.09 -1.12
N LYS A 110 33.47 -38.74 -1.24
CA LYS A 110 34.58 -39.48 -0.63
C LYS A 110 35.13 -38.73 0.56
N VAL A 111 35.34 -39.44 1.67
CA VAL A 111 35.96 -38.90 2.90
C VAL A 111 37.35 -38.31 2.64
N GLY A 112 38.10 -38.85 1.68
CA GLY A 112 39.40 -38.32 1.27
C GLY A 112 39.34 -37.19 0.23
N GLY A 113 38.16 -36.72 -0.16
CA GLY A 113 38.00 -35.60 -1.08
C GLY A 113 38.21 -34.26 -0.37
N SER A 114 38.78 -33.27 -1.06
CA SER A 114 38.99 -31.91 -0.54
C SER A 114 37.71 -31.20 -0.06
N GLN A 115 36.55 -31.68 -0.51
CA GLN A 115 35.23 -31.14 -0.20
C GLN A 115 34.67 -31.63 1.15
N PHE A 116 35.22 -32.69 1.76
CA PHE A 116 34.65 -33.32 2.96
C PHE A 116 34.69 -32.43 4.21
N LEU A 117 35.89 -31.92 4.53
CA LEU A 117 36.12 -31.05 5.67
C LEU A 117 35.37 -29.71 5.56
N PRO A 118 35.43 -28.98 4.42
CA PRO A 118 34.67 -27.73 4.25
C PRO A 118 33.16 -27.89 4.45
N LEU A 119 32.58 -29.00 3.98
CA LEU A 119 31.15 -29.29 4.15
C LEU A 119 30.77 -29.51 5.63
N LEU A 120 31.64 -30.20 6.39
CA LEU A 120 31.45 -30.41 7.82
C LEU A 120 31.65 -29.11 8.62
N THR A 121 32.66 -28.33 8.30
CA THR A 121 32.90 -27.03 8.95
C THR A 121 31.70 -26.09 8.74
N ARG A 122 31.17 -26.03 7.52
CA ARG A 122 29.97 -25.23 7.21
C ARG A 122 28.73 -25.72 7.94
N ALA A 123 28.58 -27.04 8.09
CA ALA A 123 27.52 -27.64 8.91
C ALA A 123 27.66 -27.26 10.39
N ASP A 124 28.88 -27.31 10.94
CA ASP A 124 29.16 -26.98 12.34
C ASP A 124 28.95 -25.47 12.62
N GLU A 125 29.32 -24.60 11.69
CA GLU A 125 29.07 -23.15 11.75
C GLU A 125 27.56 -22.83 11.73
N ALA A 126 26.78 -23.50 10.88
CA ALA A 126 25.33 -23.35 10.84
C ALA A 126 24.68 -23.77 12.17
N ILE A 127 25.14 -24.87 12.78
CA ILE A 127 24.68 -25.33 14.10
C ILE A 127 25.01 -24.30 15.19
N ALA A 128 26.20 -23.72 15.17
CA ALA A 128 26.62 -22.71 16.14
C ALA A 128 25.78 -21.43 16.04
N ALA A 129 25.47 -20.97 14.82
CA ALA A 129 24.63 -19.80 14.58
C ALA A 129 23.20 -19.98 15.11
N LEU A 130 22.64 -21.20 14.97
CA LEU A 130 21.28 -21.53 15.41
C LEU A 130 21.15 -21.79 16.92
N THR A 131 22.23 -22.23 17.57
CA THR A 131 22.23 -22.41 19.03
C THR A 131 22.42 -21.09 19.78
N GLY A 132 23.06 -20.09 19.16
CA GLY A 132 23.19 -18.73 19.70
C GLY A 132 21.90 -17.89 19.61
N SER A 133 21.00 -18.21 18.69
CA SER A 133 19.74 -17.48 18.45
C SER A 133 18.53 -18.23 19.04
N SER A 134 18.30 -18.06 20.35
CA SER A 134 17.26 -18.71 21.16
C SER A 134 15.80 -18.35 20.82
N HIS A 135 15.49 -17.86 19.62
CA HIS A 135 14.17 -17.33 19.27
C HIS A 135 13.30 -18.23 18.38
N PHE A 136 13.74 -19.44 18.05
CA PHE A 136 13.06 -20.27 17.06
C PHE A 136 12.47 -21.55 17.66
N SER A 137 11.16 -21.77 17.49
CA SER A 137 10.47 -23.00 17.92
C SER A 137 10.94 -24.24 17.15
N ASP A 138 11.43 -24.05 15.92
CA ASP A 138 11.83 -25.13 15.02
C ASP A 138 13.32 -25.53 15.15
N THR A 139 14.10 -24.82 15.98
CA THR A 139 15.54 -25.10 16.21
C THR A 139 15.78 -26.55 16.62
N SER A 140 14.87 -27.14 17.39
CA SER A 140 14.96 -28.54 17.82
C SER A 140 14.90 -29.52 16.64
N SER A 141 13.98 -29.31 15.69
CA SER A 141 13.84 -30.18 14.52
C SER A 141 15.07 -30.09 13.59
N TYR A 142 15.61 -28.89 13.44
CA TYR A 142 16.73 -28.58 12.57
C TYR A 142 18.06 -29.09 13.17
N LEU A 143 18.26 -28.90 14.48
CA LEU A 143 19.39 -29.49 15.23
C LEU A 143 19.41 -31.01 15.14
N ASN A 144 18.25 -31.67 15.22
CA ASN A 144 18.19 -33.13 15.13
C ASN A 144 18.62 -33.64 13.74
N ARG A 145 18.27 -32.93 12.67
CA ARG A 145 18.71 -33.26 11.31
C ARG A 145 20.21 -33.04 11.14
N PHE A 146 20.75 -31.96 11.68
CA PHE A 146 22.18 -31.70 11.66
C PHE A 146 23.00 -32.74 12.46
N LYS A 147 22.52 -33.13 13.64
CA LYS A 147 23.11 -34.24 14.42
C LYS A 147 23.08 -35.56 13.65
N SER A 148 21.99 -35.84 12.92
CA SER A 148 21.92 -37.02 12.04
C SER A 148 22.97 -36.95 10.91
N LEU A 149 23.20 -35.77 10.33
CA LEU A 149 24.25 -35.54 9.34
C LEU A 149 25.65 -35.83 9.92
N GLN A 150 25.93 -35.30 11.11
CA GLN A 150 27.20 -35.51 11.81
C GLN A 150 27.42 -37.00 12.12
N ALA A 151 26.41 -37.69 12.66
CA ALA A 151 26.48 -39.13 12.94
C ALA A 151 26.79 -39.94 11.67
N ARG A 152 26.18 -39.56 10.54
CA ARG A 152 26.43 -40.17 9.22
C ARG A 152 27.87 -39.92 8.76
N ALA A 153 28.35 -38.68 8.85
CA ALA A 153 29.72 -38.34 8.48
C ALA A 153 30.74 -39.12 9.31
N GLN A 154 30.52 -39.24 10.62
CA GLN A 154 31.35 -40.07 11.50
C GLN A 154 31.35 -41.53 11.09
N GLN A 155 30.19 -42.07 10.66
CA GLN A 155 30.10 -43.44 10.16
C GLN A 155 30.91 -43.64 8.87
N LEU A 156 30.84 -42.70 7.92
CA LEU A 156 31.62 -42.73 6.68
C LEU A 156 33.13 -42.71 6.95
N VAL A 157 33.59 -41.85 7.88
CA VAL A 157 35.00 -41.82 8.30
C VAL A 157 35.41 -43.17 8.87
N ARG A 158 34.58 -43.74 9.75
CA ARG A 158 34.86 -45.05 10.39
C ARG A 158 34.99 -46.17 9.35
N GLN A 159 34.08 -46.22 8.38
CA GLN A 159 34.10 -47.19 7.28
C GLN A 159 35.32 -47.00 6.37
N HIS A 160 35.68 -45.75 6.06
CA HIS A 160 36.86 -45.45 5.25
C HIS A 160 38.16 -45.90 5.92
N VAL A 161 38.32 -45.62 7.22
CA VAL A 161 39.48 -46.07 8.01
C VAL A 161 39.53 -47.60 8.07
N GLN A 162 38.41 -48.28 8.33
CA GLN A 162 38.35 -49.75 8.30
C GLN A 162 38.75 -50.31 6.94
N SER A 163 38.27 -49.72 5.84
CA SER A 163 38.62 -50.14 4.48
C SER A 163 40.11 -49.95 4.18
N ILE A 164 40.72 -48.83 4.59
CA ILE A 164 42.16 -48.60 4.45
C ILE A 164 42.95 -49.63 5.25
N LEU A 165 42.57 -49.91 6.50
CA LEU A 165 43.26 -50.89 7.35
C LEU A 165 43.16 -52.31 6.78
N LEU A 166 41.98 -52.71 6.28
CA LEU A 166 41.79 -54.00 5.61
C LEU A 166 42.67 -54.11 4.35
N ALA A 167 42.64 -53.09 3.48
CA ALA A 167 43.45 -53.07 2.27
C ALA A 167 44.96 -53.04 2.55
N ALA A 168 45.38 -52.38 3.63
CA ALA A 168 46.78 -52.39 4.07
C ALA A 168 47.18 -53.76 4.63
N THR A 169 46.26 -54.46 5.29
CA THR A 169 46.51 -55.81 5.85
C THR A 169 46.59 -56.86 4.74
N GLU A 170 45.73 -56.78 3.72
CA GLU A 170 45.81 -57.63 2.52
C GLU A 170 47.09 -57.44 1.71
N LYS A 171 47.69 -56.24 1.73
CA LYS A 171 48.96 -55.96 1.04
C LYS A 171 50.21 -56.47 1.78
N VAL A 172 50.07 -56.88 3.04
CA VAL A 172 51.17 -57.35 3.89
C VAL A 172 51.14 -58.88 4.07
N GLN A 173 50.06 -59.55 3.67
CA GLN A 173 49.98 -61.00 3.49
C GLN A 173 50.49 -61.41 2.10
#